data_AF-A0A1Y1HWM9-F1
#
_entry.id   AF-A0A1Y1HWM9-F1
#
_cell.length_a   1.000
_cell.length_b   1.000
_cell.length_c   1.000
_cell.angle_alpha   90.00
_cell.angle_beta   90.00
_cell.angle_gamma   90.00
#
_symmetry.space_group_name_H-M   'P 1'
#
loop_
_entity.id
_entity.type
_entity.pdbx_description
1 polymer ?
#
loop_
_entity_poly.entity_id
_entity_poly.type
_entity_poly.pdbx_seq_one_letter_code
_entity_poly.pdbx_strand_id
1 'polypeptide(L)'
;MITIHPYYTFFQGAFRFAEGKKLTQQQYQYLMLFWGIARSKRNVSLLKLHKDPIRDLVGLPLGPEGALFVSSQEFLDLPKEVQVEFLHQREHQLALSITSVGHTSRSTGNAEPFHDKCDCHWVPTMEGTGLEWDRTRTNFEDYEFWIQYIARNILKPWGLRLEGEPCTFGPTLDGATLFHLLLGLDTSHPTVPRLLKRLANSGKVQPSMLDRLVVMPRFVGNISNPLTAAVFLGDRLLTGWLLANGANPNCFEVVTFSDGDKRVSESSWPIVQASVQGKPCFLKLLLEAGASVHVARGPITRKVLLGSPGTVEAPYRNLREMTSLHLAAYHRLFENVRILVLHGADFRRECDFREHRYKYGDHGESTAKDLRVPRGAVEAGFQDAHERHANFQRFCPAYDVLVEKAVSKALKQYDATVRAAVGKRRFLVLGCLS
;
A
#
# COMPACT_ATOMS: atom_id res chain seq x y z
N MET A 1 -22.56 5.82 -0.77
CA MET A 1 -21.68 5.36 -1.85
C MET A 1 -20.26 5.64 -1.39
N ILE A 2 -19.47 4.60 -1.09
CA ILE A 2 -18.10 4.74 -0.56
C ILE A 2 -17.18 4.86 -1.78
N THR A 3 -16.48 5.98 -1.92
CA THR A 3 -15.54 6.20 -3.03
C THR A 3 -14.18 5.63 -2.63
N ILE A 4 -13.76 4.54 -3.26
CA ILE A 4 -12.45 3.90 -3.01
C ILE A 4 -11.44 4.43 -4.04
N HIS A 5 -10.24 4.82 -3.61
CA HIS A 5 -9.17 5.33 -4.48
C HIS A 5 -8.65 4.24 -5.45
N PRO A 6 -8.38 4.57 -6.74
CA PRO A 6 -8.26 3.60 -7.83
C PRO A 6 -6.92 2.85 -7.95
N TYR A 7 -5.95 3.02 -7.04
CA TYR A 7 -4.59 2.58 -7.33
C TYR A 7 -4.24 1.12 -7.01
N TYR A 8 -4.98 0.38 -6.16
CA TYR A 8 -4.80 -1.07 -5.97
C TYR A 8 -6.08 -1.70 -5.40
N THR A 9 -6.87 -2.34 -6.26
CA THR A 9 -8.08 -3.07 -5.84
C THR A 9 -7.72 -4.51 -5.54
N PHE A 10 -7.75 -4.90 -4.26
CA PHE A 10 -7.68 -6.31 -3.87
C PHE A 10 -9.11 -6.83 -3.73
N PHE A 11 -9.37 -8.03 -4.24
CA PHE A 11 -10.63 -8.72 -4.06
C PHE A 11 -10.47 -9.79 -2.99
N GLN A 12 -11.24 -9.68 -1.91
CA GLN A 12 -11.30 -10.73 -0.90
C GLN A 12 -12.74 -11.17 -0.73
N GLY A 13 -12.99 -12.43 -1.08
CA GLY A 13 -14.30 -13.04 -0.99
C GLY A 13 -14.53 -14.01 -2.15
N ALA A 14 -15.75 -14.51 -2.22
CA ALA A 14 -16.25 -15.30 -3.33
C ALA A 14 -17.66 -14.83 -3.65
N PHE A 15 -17.99 -14.75 -4.94
CA PHE A 15 -19.39 -14.74 -5.35
C PHE A 15 -19.98 -16.09 -5.06
N ARG A 16 -21.23 -16.14 -4.60
CA ARG A 16 -21.95 -17.39 -4.38
C ARG A 16 -22.94 -17.60 -5.50
N PHE A 17 -23.27 -18.83 -5.82
CA PHE A 17 -24.41 -19.09 -6.70
C PHE A 17 -25.72 -18.89 -5.94
N ALA A 18 -26.69 -18.29 -6.62
CA ALA A 18 -28.03 -18.08 -6.13
C ALA A 18 -28.67 -19.38 -5.62
N GLU A 19 -29.55 -19.25 -4.62
CA GLU A 19 -30.39 -20.36 -4.12
C GLU A 19 -29.57 -21.55 -3.58
N GLY A 20 -28.29 -21.34 -3.23
CA GLY A 20 -27.41 -22.41 -2.75
C GLY A 20 -27.06 -23.45 -3.82
N LYS A 21 -27.24 -23.12 -5.10
CA LYS A 21 -26.85 -23.99 -6.22
C LYS A 21 -25.34 -24.27 -6.20
N LYS A 22 -24.95 -25.40 -6.79
CA LYS A 22 -23.56 -25.82 -6.93
C LYS A 22 -23.27 -26.23 -8.36
N LEU A 23 -22.01 -26.08 -8.77
CA LEU A 23 -21.51 -26.64 -10.02
C LEU A 23 -21.58 -28.16 -9.97
N THR A 24 -21.93 -28.77 -11.10
CA THR A 24 -21.66 -30.19 -11.31
C THR A 24 -20.15 -30.43 -11.43
N GLN A 25 -19.72 -31.68 -11.32
CA GLN A 25 -18.30 -32.04 -11.47
C GLN A 25 -17.74 -31.58 -12.83
N GLN A 26 -18.51 -31.76 -13.91
CA GLN A 26 -18.11 -31.37 -15.26
C GLN A 26 -18.05 -29.84 -15.42
N GLN A 27 -18.98 -29.10 -14.81
CA GLN A 27 -18.97 -27.64 -14.81
C GLN A 27 -17.78 -27.07 -14.02
N TYR A 28 -17.45 -27.68 -12.87
CA TYR A 28 -16.26 -27.34 -12.09
C TYR A 28 -14.98 -27.57 -12.90
N GLN A 29 -14.84 -28.74 -13.52
CA GLN A 29 -13.71 -29.07 -14.39
C GLN A 29 -13.58 -28.09 -15.55
N TYR A 30 -14.69 -27.76 -16.22
CA TYR A 30 -14.69 -26.79 -17.31
C TYR A 30 -14.16 -25.43 -16.85
N LEU A 31 -14.65 -24.90 -15.72
CA LEU A 31 -14.21 -23.59 -15.23
C LEU A 31 -12.73 -23.59 -14.81
N MET A 32 -12.23 -24.69 -14.24
CA MET A 32 -10.81 -24.86 -13.93
C MET A 32 -9.94 -24.82 -15.21
N LEU A 33 -10.36 -25.49 -16.29
CA LEU A 33 -9.65 -25.45 -17.57
C LEU A 33 -9.78 -24.10 -18.27
N PHE A 34 -10.94 -23.46 -18.16
CA PHE A 34 -11.18 -22.12 -18.71
C PHE A 34 -10.24 -21.09 -18.08
N TRP A 35 -10.07 -21.14 -16.77
CA TRP A 35 -9.11 -20.32 -16.01
C TRP A 35 -7.66 -20.59 -16.42
N GLY A 36 -7.27 -21.86 -16.58
CA GLY A 36 -5.88 -22.23 -16.87
C GLY A 36 -5.39 -21.88 -18.28
N ILE A 37 -6.27 -21.60 -19.23
CA ILE A 37 -5.88 -21.42 -20.64
C ILE A 37 -6.03 -19.95 -21.06
N ALA A 38 -4.98 -19.40 -21.67
CA ALA A 38 -4.97 -18.05 -22.24
C ALA A 38 -6.06 -17.85 -23.30
N ARG A 39 -6.65 -16.65 -23.33
CA ARG A 39 -7.81 -16.29 -24.16
C ARG A 39 -7.39 -15.65 -25.49
N SER A 40 -6.68 -16.42 -26.31
CA SER A 40 -6.26 -16.02 -27.66
C SER A 40 -7.34 -16.28 -28.71
N LYS A 41 -7.30 -15.52 -29.82
CA LYS A 41 -8.12 -15.79 -31.00
C LYS A 41 -7.77 -17.16 -31.59
N ARG A 42 -8.80 -17.96 -31.90
CA ARG A 42 -8.63 -19.30 -32.48
C ARG A 42 -9.42 -19.44 -33.78
N ASN A 43 -8.94 -20.31 -34.66
CA ASN A 43 -9.66 -20.64 -35.89
C ASN A 43 -10.81 -21.61 -35.56
N VAL A 44 -12.04 -21.10 -35.51
CA VAL A 44 -13.25 -21.87 -35.18
C VAL A 44 -13.45 -23.07 -36.11
N SER A 45 -13.14 -22.94 -37.40
CA SER A 45 -13.27 -24.04 -38.36
C SER A 45 -12.33 -25.20 -38.05
N LEU A 46 -11.11 -24.91 -37.61
CA LEU A 46 -10.18 -25.94 -37.14
C LEU A 46 -10.65 -26.52 -35.79
N LEU A 47 -11.09 -25.67 -34.85
CA LEU A 47 -11.57 -26.15 -33.55
C LEU A 47 -12.76 -27.11 -33.64
N LYS A 48 -13.63 -26.97 -34.65
CA LYS A 48 -14.70 -27.94 -34.91
C LYS A 48 -14.19 -29.35 -35.22
N LEU A 49 -12.95 -29.49 -35.69
CA LEU A 49 -12.30 -30.77 -35.96
C LEU A 49 -11.62 -31.35 -34.71
N HIS A 50 -11.43 -30.54 -33.67
CA HIS A 50 -10.82 -30.95 -32.41
C HIS A 50 -11.89 -31.29 -31.37
N LYS A 51 -11.70 -32.41 -30.66
CA LYS A 51 -12.61 -32.82 -29.59
C LYS A 51 -12.42 -31.93 -28.36
N ASP A 52 -13.51 -31.44 -27.80
CA ASP A 52 -13.52 -30.71 -26.53
C ASP A 52 -14.59 -31.30 -25.60
N PRO A 53 -14.41 -32.57 -25.19
CA PRO A 53 -15.45 -33.37 -24.55
C PRO A 53 -16.04 -32.74 -23.28
N ILE A 54 -15.24 -32.06 -22.45
CA ILE A 54 -15.76 -31.41 -21.23
C ILE A 54 -16.66 -30.22 -21.60
N ARG A 55 -16.26 -29.38 -22.58
CA ARG A 55 -17.09 -28.27 -23.08
C ARG A 55 -18.41 -28.78 -23.67
N ASP A 56 -18.35 -29.85 -24.46
CA ASP A 56 -19.53 -30.46 -25.06
C ASP A 56 -20.47 -31.05 -24.01
N LEU A 57 -19.92 -31.73 -22.99
CA LEU A 57 -20.69 -32.31 -21.87
C LEU A 57 -21.43 -31.24 -21.04
N VAL A 58 -20.86 -30.05 -20.89
CA VAL A 58 -21.51 -28.92 -20.20
C VAL A 58 -22.38 -28.07 -21.12
N GLY A 59 -22.57 -28.49 -22.38
CA GLY A 59 -23.52 -27.88 -23.32
C GLY A 59 -23.15 -26.47 -23.78
N LEU A 60 -21.86 -26.09 -23.75
CA LEU A 60 -21.41 -24.77 -24.19
C LEU A 60 -20.98 -24.80 -25.66
N PRO A 61 -21.29 -23.77 -26.46
CA PRO A 61 -20.75 -23.65 -27.82
C PRO A 61 -19.27 -23.26 -27.78
N LEU A 62 -18.59 -23.26 -28.93
CA LEU A 62 -17.20 -22.75 -29.04
C LEU A 62 -17.08 -21.24 -28.73
N GLY A 63 -18.19 -20.51 -28.80
CA GLY A 63 -18.23 -19.05 -28.64
C GLY A 63 -17.60 -18.29 -29.82
N PRO A 64 -17.68 -16.94 -29.80
CA PRO A 64 -17.01 -16.10 -30.79
C PRO A 64 -15.51 -16.43 -30.81
N GLU A 65 -14.97 -16.64 -32.02
CA GLU A 65 -13.52 -16.87 -32.22
C GLU A 65 -12.89 -17.99 -31.37
N GLY A 66 -13.70 -18.96 -30.89
CA GLY A 66 -13.22 -20.05 -30.04
C GLY A 66 -12.98 -19.66 -28.59
N ALA A 67 -13.61 -18.57 -28.12
CA ALA A 67 -13.47 -18.03 -26.77
C ALA A 67 -13.75 -19.03 -25.63
N LEU A 68 -14.64 -20.00 -25.86
CA LEU A 68 -15.07 -21.00 -24.87
C LEU A 68 -14.37 -22.35 -25.05
N PHE A 69 -13.39 -22.45 -25.95
CA PHE A 69 -12.59 -23.67 -26.09
C PHE A 69 -11.62 -23.82 -24.91
N VAL A 70 -11.48 -25.05 -24.39
CA VAL A 70 -10.61 -25.36 -23.24
C VAL A 70 -9.70 -26.57 -23.44
N SER A 71 -9.57 -27.05 -24.69
CA SER A 71 -8.74 -28.22 -25.06
C SER A 71 -8.88 -29.42 -24.12
N SER A 72 -10.11 -29.75 -23.71
CA SER A 72 -10.31 -30.73 -22.64
C SER A 72 -9.88 -32.15 -22.97
N GLN A 73 -9.67 -32.50 -24.25
CA GLN A 73 -9.15 -33.81 -24.63
C GLN A 73 -7.72 -34.01 -24.10
N GLU A 74 -6.84 -33.02 -24.26
CA GLU A 74 -5.46 -33.08 -23.76
C GLU A 74 -5.42 -33.26 -22.25
N PHE A 75 -6.32 -32.58 -21.53
CA PHE A 75 -6.47 -32.76 -20.09
C PHE A 75 -6.93 -34.17 -19.71
N LEU A 76 -7.89 -34.74 -20.45
CA LEU A 76 -8.42 -36.07 -20.18
C LEU A 76 -7.41 -37.18 -20.48
N ASP A 77 -6.47 -36.94 -21.39
CA ASP A 77 -5.41 -37.88 -21.75
C ASP A 77 -4.27 -37.94 -20.71
N LEU A 78 -4.22 -36.98 -19.76
CA LEU A 78 -3.27 -37.01 -18.64
C LEU A 78 -3.57 -38.16 -17.66
N PRO A 79 -2.57 -38.65 -16.90
CA PRO A 79 -2.83 -39.56 -15.78
C PRO A 79 -3.86 -38.99 -14.79
N LYS A 80 -4.68 -39.85 -14.18
CA LYS A 80 -5.76 -39.40 -13.29
C LYS A 80 -5.26 -38.65 -12.07
N GLU A 81 -4.08 -39.02 -11.59
CA GLU A 81 -3.40 -38.40 -10.46
C GLU A 81 -3.07 -36.94 -10.78
N VAL A 82 -2.55 -36.68 -11.99
CA VAL A 82 -2.23 -35.32 -12.48
C VAL A 82 -3.51 -34.50 -12.69
N GLN A 83 -4.57 -35.12 -13.22
CA GLN A 83 -5.88 -34.45 -13.35
C GLN A 83 -6.42 -34.01 -11.97
N VAL A 84 -6.33 -34.89 -10.98
CA VAL A 84 -6.77 -34.60 -9.60
C VAL A 84 -5.90 -33.51 -8.97
N GLU A 85 -4.58 -33.63 -9.10
CA GLU A 85 -3.63 -32.65 -8.60
C GLU A 85 -3.90 -31.25 -9.16
N PHE A 86 -4.09 -31.12 -10.48
CA PHE A 86 -4.47 -29.87 -11.13
C PHE A 86 -5.75 -29.25 -10.55
N LEU A 87 -6.79 -30.07 -10.37
CA LEU A 87 -8.08 -29.61 -9.84
C LEU A 87 -8.02 -29.20 -8.36
N HIS A 88 -7.07 -29.75 -7.60
CA HIS A 88 -6.89 -29.46 -6.17
C HIS A 88 -5.90 -28.34 -5.88
N GLN A 89 -4.73 -28.33 -6.51
CA GLN A 89 -3.66 -27.38 -6.20
C GLN A 89 -3.91 -25.99 -6.77
N ARG A 90 -4.67 -25.88 -7.86
CA ARG A 90 -4.93 -24.59 -8.54
C ARG A 90 -3.65 -23.83 -8.85
N GLU A 91 -2.57 -24.55 -9.13
CA GLU A 91 -1.29 -23.94 -9.50
C GLU A 91 -1.23 -23.74 -11.00
N HIS A 92 -1.00 -22.50 -11.41
CA HIS A 92 -1.01 -22.05 -12.81
C HIS A 92 0.07 -22.74 -13.67
N GLN A 93 1.10 -23.34 -13.07
CA GLN A 93 2.24 -23.91 -13.81
C GLN A 93 1.88 -25.15 -14.64
N LEU A 94 0.87 -25.92 -14.25
CA LEU A 94 0.40 -27.10 -15.01
C LEU A 94 -0.45 -26.73 -16.23
N ALA A 95 -1.01 -25.52 -16.27
CA ALA A 95 -1.91 -25.11 -17.36
C ALA A 95 -1.17 -24.71 -18.66
N LEU A 96 0.13 -24.46 -18.57
CA LEU A 96 0.95 -23.89 -19.64
C LEU A 96 1.32 -24.87 -20.77
N SER A 97 1.06 -26.18 -20.63
CA SER A 97 1.39 -27.16 -21.68
C SER A 97 0.24 -27.51 -22.64
N ILE A 98 -0.99 -27.01 -22.40
CA ILE A 98 -2.23 -27.45 -23.08
C ILE A 98 -2.59 -26.61 -24.34
N THR A 99 -1.68 -25.74 -24.83
CA THR A 99 -2.11 -24.60 -25.67
C THR A 99 -1.53 -24.52 -27.07
N SER A 100 -1.20 -25.61 -27.76
CA SER A 100 -0.73 -25.49 -29.17
C SER A 100 -1.83 -25.61 -30.24
N VAL A 101 -3.02 -26.11 -29.89
CA VAL A 101 -4.05 -26.42 -30.88
C VAL A 101 -4.80 -25.18 -31.37
N GLY A 102 -4.74 -24.95 -32.68
CA GLY A 102 -5.54 -23.92 -33.37
C GLY A 102 -4.98 -22.49 -33.30
N HIS A 103 -3.78 -22.30 -32.76
CA HIS A 103 -3.07 -21.03 -32.89
C HIS A 103 -2.71 -20.79 -34.35
N THR A 104 -3.24 -19.73 -34.94
CA THR A 104 -2.73 -19.29 -36.24
C THR A 104 -1.40 -18.60 -35.99
N SER A 105 -0.33 -19.02 -36.68
CA SER A 105 1.03 -18.45 -36.55
C SER A 105 1.13 -16.94 -36.89
N ARG A 106 0.00 -16.28 -37.17
CA ARG A 106 -0.12 -14.87 -37.57
C ARG A 106 -1.15 -14.06 -36.77
N SER A 107 -1.91 -14.63 -35.83
CA SER A 107 -2.86 -13.83 -35.03
C SER A 107 -2.22 -13.34 -33.73
N THR A 108 -1.76 -12.10 -33.73
CA THR A 108 -1.25 -11.39 -32.54
C THR A 108 -2.36 -10.81 -31.65
N GLY A 109 -3.63 -11.18 -31.86
CA GLY A 109 -4.78 -10.62 -31.14
C GLY A 109 -5.46 -11.63 -30.20
N ASN A 110 -5.97 -11.14 -29.07
CA ASN A 110 -6.89 -11.91 -28.25
C ASN A 110 -8.24 -12.10 -28.97
N ALA A 111 -8.98 -13.15 -28.61
CA ALA A 111 -10.29 -13.42 -29.22
C ALA A 111 -11.27 -12.30 -28.86
N GLU A 112 -12.20 -11.90 -29.71
CA GLU A 112 -13.31 -11.05 -29.26
C GLU A 112 -14.16 -11.80 -28.22
N PRO A 113 -14.53 -11.19 -27.08
CA PRO A 113 -14.44 -9.76 -26.73
C PRO A 113 -13.24 -9.38 -25.84
N PHE A 114 -12.19 -10.21 -25.81
CA PHE A 114 -11.08 -10.11 -24.88
C PHE A 114 -10.06 -9.03 -25.24
N HIS A 115 -9.86 -8.67 -26.52
CA HIS A 115 -8.97 -7.57 -26.98
C HIS A 115 -7.59 -7.51 -26.31
N ASP A 116 -7.42 -6.80 -25.20
CA ASP A 116 -6.15 -6.65 -24.45
C ASP A 116 -6.10 -7.52 -23.18
N LYS A 117 -7.12 -8.34 -22.94
CA LYS A 117 -7.33 -9.18 -21.76
C LYS A 117 -6.93 -10.61 -22.06
N CYS A 118 -5.77 -11.05 -21.59
CA CYS A 118 -5.26 -12.39 -21.90
C CYS A 118 -5.77 -13.46 -20.93
N ASP A 119 -5.87 -13.15 -19.63
CA ASP A 119 -5.99 -14.18 -18.59
C ASP A 119 -7.21 -13.93 -17.69
N CYS A 120 -8.00 -14.99 -17.51
CA CYS A 120 -9.09 -15.00 -16.54
C CYS A 120 -8.53 -15.39 -15.17
N HIS A 121 -8.73 -14.56 -14.14
CA HIS A 121 -8.26 -14.83 -12.78
C HIS A 121 -9.34 -15.36 -11.84
N TRP A 122 -10.50 -15.74 -12.38
CA TRP A 122 -11.62 -16.28 -11.60
C TRP A 122 -11.63 -17.81 -11.66
N VAL A 123 -11.60 -18.42 -10.48
CA VAL A 123 -11.68 -19.86 -10.28
C VAL A 123 -12.95 -20.23 -9.50
N PRO A 124 -13.51 -21.43 -9.69
CA PRO A 124 -14.59 -21.90 -8.82
C PRO A 124 -14.07 -22.07 -7.38
N THR A 125 -14.91 -21.80 -6.37
CA THR A 125 -14.62 -22.15 -4.95
C THR A 125 -14.45 -23.67 -4.79
N MET A 126 -13.68 -24.15 -3.80
CA MET A 126 -13.38 -25.59 -3.65
C MET A 126 -14.64 -26.46 -3.53
N GLU A 127 -15.70 -25.90 -2.95
CA GLU A 127 -16.99 -26.56 -2.73
C GLU A 127 -17.92 -26.47 -3.96
N GLY A 128 -17.49 -25.81 -5.04
CA GLY A 128 -18.29 -25.58 -6.24
C GLY A 128 -19.49 -24.66 -6.03
N THR A 129 -19.51 -23.89 -4.93
CA THR A 129 -20.64 -23.03 -4.53
C THR A 129 -20.56 -21.61 -5.08
N GLY A 130 -19.49 -21.26 -5.79
CA GLY A 130 -19.23 -19.89 -6.19
C GLY A 130 -18.00 -19.71 -7.06
N LEU A 131 -17.61 -18.45 -7.27
CA LEU A 131 -16.38 -18.04 -7.94
C LEU A 131 -15.55 -17.14 -7.01
N GLU A 132 -14.24 -17.32 -7.01
CA GLU A 132 -13.29 -16.50 -6.26
C GLU A 132 -12.08 -16.12 -7.13
N TRP A 133 -11.35 -15.11 -6.67
CA TRP A 133 -10.12 -14.66 -7.33
C TRP A 133 -8.95 -15.58 -6.96
N ASP A 134 -8.15 -15.98 -7.95
CA ASP A 134 -7.02 -16.90 -7.77
C ASP A 134 -5.81 -16.30 -7.01
N ARG A 135 -5.77 -14.96 -6.86
CA ARG A 135 -4.72 -14.19 -6.19
C ARG A 135 -3.32 -14.35 -6.80
N THR A 136 -3.20 -14.87 -8.02
CA THR A 136 -1.88 -15.17 -8.62
C THR A 136 -1.19 -13.93 -9.19
N ARG A 137 -1.94 -12.87 -9.51
CA ARG A 137 -1.40 -11.61 -10.06
C ARG A 137 -1.76 -10.42 -9.18
N THR A 138 -0.91 -9.40 -9.18
CA THR A 138 -1.11 -8.16 -8.39
C THR A 138 -2.06 -7.16 -9.05
N ASN A 139 -2.33 -7.33 -10.35
CA ASN A 139 -3.07 -6.36 -11.14
C ASN A 139 -4.47 -6.91 -11.38
N PHE A 140 -5.45 -6.30 -10.72
CA PHE A 140 -6.87 -6.65 -10.84
C PHE A 140 -7.57 -5.77 -11.86
N GLU A 141 -6.87 -5.46 -12.94
CA GLU A 141 -7.46 -4.75 -14.07
C GLU A 141 -8.42 -5.73 -14.78
N ASP A 142 -9.57 -5.25 -15.24
CA ASP A 142 -10.57 -6.04 -15.98
C ASP A 142 -11.39 -7.10 -15.22
N TYR A 143 -11.38 -7.09 -13.89
CA TYR A 143 -12.18 -8.04 -13.10
C TYR A 143 -13.68 -7.99 -13.42
N GLU A 144 -14.22 -6.78 -13.59
CA GLU A 144 -15.63 -6.56 -13.90
C GLU A 144 -16.01 -7.21 -15.24
N PHE A 145 -15.14 -7.03 -16.25
CA PHE A 145 -15.32 -7.66 -17.54
C PHE A 145 -15.36 -9.19 -17.41
N TRP A 146 -14.41 -9.79 -16.69
CA TRP A 146 -14.35 -11.25 -16.56
C TRP A 146 -15.56 -11.82 -15.83
N ILE A 147 -15.97 -11.21 -14.71
CA ILE A 147 -17.17 -11.63 -13.97
C ILE A 147 -18.39 -11.56 -14.88
N GLN A 148 -18.58 -10.42 -15.58
CA GLN A 148 -19.73 -10.24 -16.46
C GLN A 148 -19.70 -11.21 -17.64
N TYR A 149 -18.53 -11.52 -18.18
CA TYR A 149 -18.35 -12.47 -19.28
C TYR A 149 -18.70 -13.89 -18.84
N ILE A 150 -18.15 -14.35 -17.71
CA ILE A 150 -18.44 -15.68 -17.15
C ILE A 150 -19.93 -15.79 -16.81
N ALA A 151 -20.49 -14.78 -16.15
CA ALA A 151 -21.91 -14.75 -15.80
C ALA A 151 -22.82 -14.88 -17.04
N ARG A 152 -22.54 -14.11 -18.11
CA ARG A 152 -23.37 -14.10 -19.31
C ARG A 152 -23.19 -15.31 -20.21
N ASN A 153 -21.96 -15.75 -20.44
CA ASN A 153 -21.64 -16.72 -21.50
C ASN A 153 -21.43 -18.16 -20.99
N ILE A 154 -21.22 -18.34 -19.68
CA ILE A 154 -20.94 -19.65 -19.09
C ILE A 154 -22.04 -20.02 -18.09
N LEU A 155 -22.26 -19.17 -17.07
CA LEU A 155 -23.17 -19.50 -15.97
C LEU A 155 -24.65 -19.41 -16.36
N LYS A 156 -25.03 -18.38 -17.15
CA LYS A 156 -26.42 -18.22 -17.61
C LYS A 156 -26.92 -19.41 -18.43
N PRO A 157 -26.18 -19.96 -19.42
CA PRO A 157 -26.54 -21.22 -20.08
C PRO A 157 -26.77 -22.41 -19.14
N TRP A 158 -26.08 -22.43 -18.00
CA TRP A 158 -26.22 -23.46 -16.96
C TRP A 158 -27.35 -23.19 -15.96
N GLY A 159 -28.11 -22.10 -16.10
CA GLY A 159 -29.14 -21.71 -15.13
C GLY A 159 -28.59 -21.28 -13.77
N LEU A 160 -27.31 -20.88 -13.72
CA LEU A 160 -26.63 -20.36 -12.55
C LEU A 160 -26.58 -18.82 -12.60
N ARG A 161 -26.74 -18.19 -11.43
CA ARG A 161 -26.61 -16.75 -11.24
C ARG A 161 -25.66 -16.49 -10.08
N LEU A 162 -24.76 -15.52 -10.24
CA LEU A 162 -23.91 -15.05 -9.15
C LEU A 162 -24.69 -14.09 -8.25
N GLU A 163 -24.54 -14.27 -6.94
CA GLU A 163 -25.04 -13.41 -5.89
C GLU A 163 -23.87 -12.95 -5.00
N GLY A 164 -24.04 -11.75 -4.45
CA GLY A 164 -23.02 -11.07 -3.65
C GLY A 164 -22.52 -9.81 -4.34
N GLU A 165 -22.23 -8.80 -3.53
CA GLU A 165 -21.47 -7.65 -4.00
C GLU A 165 -19.98 -7.99 -3.91
N PRO A 166 -19.17 -7.55 -4.90
CA PRO A 166 -17.72 -7.58 -4.78
C PRO A 166 -17.31 -6.94 -3.46
N CYS A 167 -16.93 -7.75 -2.48
CA CYS A 167 -16.38 -7.25 -1.25
C CYS A 167 -14.93 -6.88 -1.56
N THR A 168 -14.71 -5.65 -2.03
CA THR A 168 -13.39 -5.06 -2.20
C THR A 168 -12.82 -4.70 -0.82
N PHE A 169 -12.51 -5.73 -0.03
CA PHE A 169 -11.70 -5.53 1.16
C PHE A 169 -10.23 -5.56 0.78
N GLY A 170 -9.46 -4.70 1.46
CA GLY A 170 -8.02 -4.79 1.45
C GLY A 170 -7.51 -6.18 1.85
N PRO A 171 -6.20 -6.41 1.72
CA PRO A 171 -5.56 -7.71 1.79
C PRO A 171 -5.99 -8.59 2.97
N THR A 172 -5.86 -9.91 2.79
CA THR A 172 -6.10 -10.95 3.79
C THR A 172 -5.59 -10.54 5.17
N LEU A 173 -6.55 -10.28 6.05
CA LEU A 173 -6.37 -9.78 7.41
C LEU A 173 -6.01 -10.91 8.39
N ASP A 174 -5.22 -11.89 7.96
CA ASP A 174 -4.77 -12.94 8.89
C ASP A 174 -3.86 -12.30 9.94
N GLY A 175 -4.40 -12.20 11.16
CA GLY A 175 -3.79 -11.48 12.28
C GLY A 175 -4.24 -10.03 12.44
N ALA A 176 -5.03 -9.47 11.51
CA ALA A 176 -5.47 -8.09 11.62
C ALA A 176 -6.45 -7.86 12.75
N THR A 177 -6.14 -6.90 13.62
CA THR A 177 -7.10 -6.44 14.62
C THR A 177 -8.21 -5.64 13.93
N LEU A 178 -9.40 -5.57 14.54
CA LEU A 178 -10.49 -4.68 14.09
C LEU A 178 -10.00 -3.23 13.83
N PHE A 179 -8.96 -2.78 14.52
CA PHE A 179 -8.39 -1.44 14.36
C PHE A 179 -7.68 -1.24 13.02
N HIS A 180 -7.16 -2.31 12.41
CA HIS A 180 -6.60 -2.27 11.07
C HIS A 180 -7.67 -2.16 9.99
N LEU A 181 -8.86 -2.71 10.23
CA LEU A 181 -10.03 -2.53 9.37
C LEU A 181 -10.51 -1.07 9.37
N LEU A 182 -10.41 -0.38 10.52
CA LEU A 182 -10.80 1.04 10.61
C LEU A 182 -9.99 1.93 9.67
N LEU A 183 -8.75 1.57 9.35
CA LEU A 183 -7.90 2.29 8.40
C LEU A 183 -8.43 2.27 6.96
N GLY A 184 -9.26 1.28 6.62
CA GLY A 184 -9.91 1.18 5.33
C GLY A 184 -11.22 1.98 5.23
N LEU A 185 -11.69 2.54 6.34
CA LEU A 185 -12.93 3.30 6.37
C LEU A 185 -12.68 4.76 5.96
N ASP A 186 -13.60 5.30 5.17
CA ASP A 186 -13.63 6.72 4.87
C ASP A 186 -14.05 7.51 6.12
N THR A 187 -13.09 8.19 6.75
CA THR A 187 -13.35 8.94 8.00
C THR A 187 -14.16 10.21 7.81
N SER A 188 -14.37 10.65 6.56
CA SER A 188 -15.35 11.68 6.26
C SER A 188 -16.79 11.17 6.36
N HIS A 189 -17.00 9.85 6.32
CA HIS A 189 -18.32 9.25 6.38
C HIS A 189 -18.93 9.37 7.79
N PRO A 190 -20.18 9.86 7.94
CA PRO A 190 -20.78 10.16 9.25
C PRO A 190 -21.02 8.93 10.14
N THR A 191 -20.94 7.71 9.58
CA THR A 191 -21.01 6.48 10.39
C THR A 191 -19.71 6.16 11.12
N VAL A 192 -18.56 6.62 10.63
CA VAL A 192 -17.26 6.32 11.26
C VAL A 192 -17.18 6.92 12.67
N PRO A 193 -17.48 8.21 12.90
CA PRO A 193 -17.53 8.76 14.27
C PRO A 193 -18.51 8.01 15.19
N ARG A 194 -19.66 7.55 14.65
CA ARG A 194 -20.65 6.77 15.42
C ARG A 194 -20.13 5.39 15.79
N LEU A 195 -19.42 4.73 14.87
CA LEU A 195 -18.77 3.44 15.10
C LEU A 195 -17.67 3.58 16.15
N LEU A 196 -16.78 4.56 16.01
CA LEU A 196 -15.72 4.85 16.98
C LEU A 196 -16.28 5.15 18.38
N LYS A 197 -17.38 5.91 18.46
CA LYS A 197 -18.08 6.16 19.73
C LYS A 197 -18.67 4.87 20.34
N ARG A 198 -19.27 4.00 19.51
CA ARG A 198 -19.78 2.71 19.98
C ARG A 198 -18.67 1.78 20.47
N LEU A 199 -17.54 1.74 19.76
CA LEU A 199 -16.37 0.96 20.15
C LEU A 199 -15.80 1.42 21.49
N ALA A 200 -15.69 2.74 21.70
CA ALA A 200 -15.26 3.32 22.97
C ALA A 200 -16.22 2.94 24.13
N ASN A 201 -17.52 2.77 23.84
CA ASN A 201 -18.52 2.42 24.84
C ASN A 201 -18.68 0.90 25.07
N SER A 202 -18.23 0.05 24.15
CA SER A 202 -18.44 -1.41 24.22
C SER A 202 -17.54 -2.14 25.24
N GLY A 203 -16.65 -1.42 25.91
CA GLY A 203 -15.72 -1.96 26.91
C GLY A 203 -14.34 -1.34 26.81
N LYS A 204 -13.48 -1.62 27.79
CA LYS A 204 -12.10 -1.12 27.80
C LYS A 204 -11.31 -1.83 26.69
N VAL A 205 -10.98 -1.10 25.63
CA VAL A 205 -10.02 -1.58 24.62
C VAL A 205 -8.71 -1.86 25.33
N GLN A 206 -8.25 -3.11 25.29
CA GLN A 206 -6.97 -3.46 25.90
C GLN A 206 -5.84 -2.80 25.10
N PRO A 207 -4.90 -2.07 25.73
CA PRO A 207 -3.79 -1.41 25.02
C PRO A 207 -3.02 -2.36 24.10
N SER A 208 -2.86 -3.62 24.51
CA SER A 208 -2.20 -4.67 23.71
C SER A 208 -2.88 -4.94 22.36
N MET A 209 -4.17 -4.65 22.21
CA MET A 209 -4.87 -4.77 20.92
C MET A 209 -4.57 -3.60 19.97
N LEU A 210 -4.18 -2.45 20.53
CA LEU A 210 -3.79 -1.26 19.80
C LEU A 210 -2.31 -1.27 19.40
N ASP A 211 -1.50 -2.04 20.12
CA ASP A 211 -0.07 -2.22 19.82
C ASP A 211 0.19 -3.43 18.92
N ARG A 212 -0.83 -4.27 18.65
CA ARG A 212 -0.69 -5.45 17.79
C ARG A 212 -0.32 -5.05 16.37
N LEU A 213 0.70 -5.72 15.85
CA LEU A 213 1.27 -5.49 14.54
C LEU A 213 0.61 -6.39 13.50
N VAL A 214 0.39 -5.84 12.31
CA VAL A 214 -0.21 -6.59 11.20
C VAL A 214 0.54 -6.22 9.94
N VAL A 215 0.94 -7.25 9.21
CA VAL A 215 1.47 -7.07 7.85
C VAL A 215 0.37 -6.40 7.05
N MET A 216 0.65 -5.22 6.50
CA MET A 216 -0.25 -4.53 5.59
C MET A 216 0.26 -4.72 4.16
N PRO A 217 -0.28 -5.69 3.38
CA PRO A 217 0.17 -5.90 2.00
C PRO A 217 -0.03 -4.69 1.08
N ARG A 218 -0.85 -3.70 1.48
CA ARG A 218 -1.01 -2.42 0.77
C ARG A 218 0.28 -1.59 0.72
N PHE A 219 1.24 -1.85 1.61
CA PHE A 219 2.49 -1.11 1.69
C PHE A 219 3.64 -2.12 1.70
N VAL A 220 4.34 -2.22 0.57
CA VAL A 220 5.48 -3.11 0.33
C VAL A 220 6.32 -3.28 1.61
N GLY A 221 6.16 -4.43 2.27
CA GLY A 221 6.98 -4.86 3.40
C GLY A 221 6.82 -4.13 4.73
N ASN A 222 5.91 -3.16 4.88
CA ASN A 222 5.79 -2.42 6.13
C ASN A 222 4.64 -2.95 6.98
N ILE A 223 5.00 -3.80 7.93
CA ILE A 223 4.19 -4.04 9.10
C ILE A 223 4.11 -2.71 9.87
N SER A 224 2.92 -2.39 10.37
CA SER A 224 2.71 -1.19 11.18
C SER A 224 1.64 -1.46 12.21
N ASN A 225 1.79 -0.84 13.39
CA ASN A 225 0.71 -0.82 14.35
C ASN A 225 -0.40 0.15 13.86
N PRO A 226 -1.65 -0.01 14.33
CA PRO A 226 -2.79 0.82 13.95
C PRO A 226 -2.52 2.32 14.03
N LEU A 227 -1.78 2.77 15.05
CA LEU A 227 -1.50 4.19 15.25
C LEU A 227 -0.55 4.74 14.17
N THR A 228 0.54 4.04 13.90
CA THR A 228 1.48 4.42 12.83
C THR A 228 0.78 4.41 11.47
N ALA A 229 -0.08 3.43 11.20
CA ALA A 229 -0.83 3.37 9.96
C ALA A 229 -1.87 4.50 9.83
N ALA A 230 -2.58 4.85 10.92
CA ALA A 230 -3.52 5.96 10.93
C ALA A 230 -2.82 7.29 10.67
N VAL A 231 -1.65 7.50 11.29
CA VAL A 231 -0.79 8.65 11.00
C VAL A 231 -0.35 8.60 9.54
N PHE A 232 0.17 7.48 9.05
CA PHE A 232 0.62 7.30 7.66
C PHE A 232 -0.45 7.69 6.63
N LEU A 233 -1.69 7.24 6.83
CA LEU A 233 -2.83 7.56 5.97
C LEU A 233 -3.35 9.00 6.14
N GLY A 234 -2.87 9.72 7.15
CA GLY A 234 -3.31 11.08 7.44
C GLY A 234 -4.71 11.14 8.01
N ASP A 235 -5.12 10.11 8.75
CA ASP A 235 -6.43 10.01 9.38
C ASP A 235 -6.38 10.56 10.82
N ARG A 236 -6.70 11.84 10.94
CA ARG A 236 -6.64 12.58 12.22
C ARG A 236 -7.66 12.07 13.23
N LEU A 237 -8.86 11.68 12.76
CA LEU A 237 -9.95 11.25 13.64
C LEU A 237 -9.59 9.92 14.31
N LEU A 238 -9.16 8.94 13.51
CA LEU A 238 -8.74 7.65 14.04
C LEU A 238 -7.48 7.76 14.89
N THR A 239 -6.50 8.59 14.49
CA THR A 239 -5.30 8.84 15.31
C THR A 239 -5.66 9.36 16.69
N GLY A 240 -6.51 10.39 16.78
CA GLY A 240 -6.96 10.93 18.07
C GLY A 240 -7.73 9.91 18.89
N TRP A 241 -8.58 9.10 18.25
CA TRP A 241 -9.32 8.03 18.91
C TRP A 241 -8.40 6.95 19.47
N LEU A 242 -7.41 6.48 18.71
CA LEU A 242 -6.45 5.46 19.15
C LEU A 242 -5.66 5.95 20.37
N LEU A 243 -5.15 7.18 20.34
CA LEU A 243 -4.43 7.79 21.47
C LEU A 243 -5.32 7.94 22.71
N ALA A 244 -6.56 8.39 22.53
CA ALA A 244 -7.52 8.52 23.64
C ALA A 244 -7.90 7.17 24.28
N ASN A 245 -7.71 6.07 23.56
CA ASN A 245 -7.95 4.70 24.05
C ASN A 245 -6.65 3.99 24.49
N GLY A 246 -5.55 4.73 24.67
CA GLY A 246 -4.32 4.21 25.26
C GLY A 246 -3.35 3.56 24.28
N ALA A 247 -3.46 3.82 22.97
CA ALA A 247 -2.40 3.45 22.04
C ALA A 247 -1.09 4.13 22.43
N ASN A 248 0.01 3.38 22.48
CA ASN A 248 1.31 3.92 22.87
C ASN A 248 1.86 4.82 21.74
N PRO A 249 2.06 6.13 21.94
CA PRO A 249 2.58 7.01 20.88
C PRO A 249 4.07 6.76 20.55
N ASN A 250 4.76 5.99 21.40
CA ASN A 250 6.13 5.52 21.21
C ASN A 250 6.16 4.05 20.74
N CYS A 251 5.04 3.52 20.25
CA CYS A 251 5.01 2.18 19.68
C CYS A 251 5.98 2.09 18.49
N PHE A 252 6.60 0.93 18.37
CA PHE A 252 7.47 0.58 17.26
C PHE A 252 7.44 -0.92 17.07
N GLU A 253 7.92 -1.34 15.92
CA GLU A 253 8.00 -2.73 15.57
C GLU A 253 9.45 -3.20 15.56
N VAL A 254 9.65 -4.45 15.98
CA VAL A 254 10.87 -5.20 15.76
C VAL A 254 10.62 -6.27 14.70
N VAL A 255 11.20 -6.10 13.52
CA VAL A 255 11.15 -7.06 12.42
C VAL A 255 12.26 -8.07 12.61
N THR A 256 11.93 -9.36 12.47
CA THR A 256 12.92 -10.45 12.43
C THR A 256 13.23 -10.75 10.96
N PHE A 257 14.48 -10.56 10.56
CA PHE A 257 14.96 -10.82 9.21
C PHE A 257 15.23 -12.32 9.01
N SER A 258 15.45 -12.74 7.76
CA SER A 258 15.69 -14.15 7.41
C SER A 258 16.97 -14.72 8.03
N ASP A 259 17.92 -13.87 8.40
CA ASP A 259 19.13 -14.22 9.15
C ASP A 259 18.90 -14.34 10.67
N GLY A 260 17.67 -14.13 11.14
CA GLY A 260 17.30 -14.12 12.54
C GLY A 260 17.59 -12.79 13.26
N ASP A 261 18.15 -11.79 12.56
CA ASP A 261 18.45 -10.48 13.14
C ASP A 261 17.16 -9.72 13.43
N LYS A 262 17.09 -9.09 14.60
CA LYS A 262 15.91 -8.35 15.06
C LYS A 262 16.22 -6.87 14.99
N ARG A 263 15.61 -6.17 14.02
CA ARG A 263 15.79 -4.72 13.86
C ARG A 263 14.48 -3.98 14.04
N VAL A 264 14.58 -2.78 14.59
CA VAL A 264 13.41 -1.90 14.68
C VAL A 264 13.04 -1.43 13.27
N SER A 265 11.79 -1.63 12.86
CA SER A 265 11.29 -1.11 11.60
C SER A 265 11.36 0.42 11.60
N GLU A 266 12.07 0.97 10.61
CA GLU A 266 12.26 2.43 10.46
C GLU A 266 10.95 3.18 10.25
N SER A 267 9.96 2.52 9.65
CA SER A 267 8.64 3.08 9.32
C SER A 267 7.63 2.94 10.47
N SER A 268 7.96 2.22 11.54
CA SER A 268 7.00 1.82 12.56
C SER A 268 6.68 2.86 13.64
N TRP A 269 7.37 4.00 13.65
CA TRP A 269 7.24 5.02 14.70
C TRP A 269 6.25 6.13 14.29
N PRO A 270 5.15 6.33 15.02
CA PRO A 270 4.15 7.34 14.67
C PRO A 270 4.74 8.75 14.56
N ILE A 271 5.64 9.14 15.48
CA ILE A 271 6.23 10.49 15.50
C ILE A 271 7.19 10.74 14.34
N VAL A 272 7.93 9.73 13.91
CA VAL A 272 8.81 9.78 12.73
C VAL A 272 7.95 10.00 11.49
N GLN A 273 6.87 9.23 11.35
CA GLN A 273 5.94 9.37 10.23
C GLN A 273 5.23 10.74 10.20
N ALA A 274 4.76 11.22 11.35
CA ALA A 274 4.15 12.55 11.47
C ALA A 274 5.14 13.69 11.12
N SER A 275 6.44 13.48 11.37
CA SER A 275 7.48 14.47 11.11
C SER A 275 7.66 14.75 9.62
N VAL A 276 7.41 13.76 8.74
CA VAL A 276 7.66 13.86 7.28
C VAL A 276 6.41 14.18 6.44
N GLN A 277 5.22 14.18 7.03
CA GLN A 277 3.96 14.35 6.28
C GLN A 277 3.53 15.80 6.00
N GLY A 278 4.13 16.77 6.69
CA GLY A 278 3.72 18.17 6.58
C GLY A 278 2.33 18.48 7.14
N LYS A 279 1.82 17.64 8.06
CA LYS A 279 0.55 17.84 8.76
C LYS A 279 0.80 18.04 10.28
N PRO A 280 0.98 19.28 10.76
CA PRO A 280 1.38 19.57 12.13
C PRO A 280 0.43 19.04 13.22
N CYS A 281 -0.83 18.80 12.89
CA CYS A 281 -1.83 18.29 13.83
C CYS A 281 -1.48 16.89 14.37
N PHE A 282 -0.83 16.03 13.59
CA PHE A 282 -0.41 14.69 14.05
C PHE A 282 0.71 14.77 15.07
N LEU A 283 1.71 15.65 14.85
CA LEU A 283 2.76 15.89 15.84
C LEU A 283 2.19 16.39 17.16
N LYS A 284 1.26 17.35 17.12
CA LYS A 284 0.61 17.87 18.33
C LYS A 284 -0.11 16.75 19.09
N LEU A 285 -0.94 15.96 18.41
CA LEU A 285 -1.65 14.83 19.01
C LEU A 285 -0.69 13.82 19.66
N LEU A 286 0.36 13.42 18.94
CA LEU A 286 1.34 12.45 19.44
C LEU A 286 2.12 13.01 20.64
N LEU A 287 2.55 14.26 20.58
CA LEU A 287 3.32 14.91 21.65
C LEU A 287 2.47 15.18 22.90
N GLU A 288 1.20 15.57 22.73
CA GLU A 288 0.22 15.68 23.81
C GLU A 288 -0.04 14.33 24.49
N ALA A 289 0.01 13.24 23.72
CA ALA A 289 -0.09 11.88 24.24
C ALA A 289 1.22 11.34 24.87
N GLY A 290 2.32 12.11 24.85
CA GLY A 290 3.60 11.71 25.45
C GLY A 290 4.59 11.04 24.49
N ALA A 291 4.50 11.28 23.18
CA ALA A 291 5.53 10.86 22.24
C ALA A 291 6.90 11.50 22.57
N SER A 292 7.95 10.70 22.48
CA SER A 292 9.33 11.16 22.66
C SER A 292 9.82 11.89 21.41
N VAL A 293 10.26 13.13 21.59
CA VAL A 293 10.91 13.93 20.52
C VAL A 293 12.33 13.45 20.18
N HIS A 294 12.92 12.58 21.02
CA HIS A 294 14.32 12.16 20.92
C HIS A 294 14.51 10.83 20.18
N VAL A 295 13.43 10.27 19.62
CA VAL A 295 13.50 9.09 18.75
C VAL A 295 14.43 9.41 17.58
N ALA A 296 15.44 8.56 17.39
CA ALA A 296 16.45 8.68 16.35
C ALA A 296 16.54 7.37 15.56
N ARG A 297 16.55 7.42 14.22
CA ARG A 297 16.52 6.26 13.33
C ARG A 297 17.19 6.50 11.99
N GLY A 298 17.70 5.44 11.37
CA GLY A 298 18.19 5.51 9.98
C GLY A 298 17.11 6.10 9.07
N PRO A 299 17.48 6.93 8.08
CA PRO A 299 16.51 7.50 7.15
C PRO A 299 15.81 6.42 6.35
N ILE A 300 14.48 6.48 6.31
CA ILE A 300 13.66 5.65 5.43
C ILE A 300 14.04 6.01 3.99
N THR A 301 14.84 5.17 3.34
CA THR A 301 15.18 5.40 1.94
C THR A 301 13.94 5.15 1.08
N ARG A 302 13.45 6.21 0.42
CA ARG A 302 12.23 6.19 -0.42
C ARG A 302 12.27 5.14 -1.54
N LYS A 303 13.45 4.61 -1.88
CA LYS A 303 13.64 3.52 -2.86
C LYS A 303 12.94 2.21 -2.49
N VAL A 304 12.73 1.93 -1.20
CA VAL A 304 12.00 0.70 -0.78
C VAL A 304 10.49 0.79 -1.08
N LEU A 305 9.93 2.00 -1.21
CA LEU A 305 8.49 2.20 -1.45
C LEU A 305 8.07 2.12 -2.92
N LEU A 306 9.02 2.13 -3.85
CA LEU A 306 8.77 2.09 -5.30
C LEU A 306 9.53 0.90 -5.88
N GLY A 307 8.97 -0.30 -5.74
CA GLY A 307 9.60 -1.59 -6.01
C GLY A 307 10.03 -1.81 -7.46
N SER A 308 11.05 -1.10 -7.93
CA SER A 308 11.77 -1.43 -9.15
C SER A 308 12.73 -2.59 -8.86
N PRO A 309 12.44 -3.81 -9.33
CA PRO A 309 13.32 -4.95 -9.15
C PRO A 309 14.58 -4.69 -10.00
N GLY A 310 15.76 -4.66 -9.38
CA GLY A 310 17.04 -4.65 -10.11
C GLY A 310 17.93 -3.41 -9.96
N THR A 311 17.59 -2.41 -9.12
CA THR A 311 18.60 -1.38 -8.80
C THR A 311 19.51 -1.84 -7.66
N VAL A 312 20.79 -2.00 -8.01
CA VAL A 312 21.93 -2.33 -7.14
C VAL A 312 21.76 -1.69 -5.75
N GLU A 313 21.83 -2.53 -4.70
CA GLU A 313 21.89 -2.11 -3.30
C GLU A 313 22.99 -1.04 -3.13
N ALA A 314 22.62 0.24 -3.18
CA ALA A 314 23.57 1.28 -2.80
C ALA A 314 23.89 1.09 -1.31
N PRO A 315 25.16 1.25 -0.90
CA PRO A 315 25.63 0.92 0.44
C PRO A 315 25.17 1.99 1.45
N TYR A 316 23.88 2.01 1.78
CA TYR A 316 23.34 2.82 2.88
C TYR A 316 23.58 2.17 4.25
N ARG A 317 24.47 1.18 4.34
CA ARG A 317 24.74 0.37 5.54
C ARG A 317 25.22 1.16 6.77
N ASN A 318 25.50 2.46 6.64
CA ASN A 318 26.09 3.28 7.72
C ASN A 318 25.41 4.66 7.93
N LEU A 319 24.16 4.87 7.49
CA LEU A 319 23.48 6.13 7.83
C LEU A 319 23.10 6.10 9.32
N ARG A 320 23.79 6.90 10.15
CA ARG A 320 23.43 7.07 11.57
C ARG A 320 22.00 7.59 11.73
N GLU A 321 21.49 7.36 12.92
CA GLU A 321 20.17 7.77 13.39
C GLU A 321 19.86 9.27 13.17
N MET A 322 18.87 9.56 12.33
CA MET A 322 18.19 10.84 12.20
C MET A 322 17.05 10.94 13.20
N THR A 323 16.94 12.05 13.93
CA THR A 323 15.77 12.30 14.78
C THR A 323 14.55 12.76 13.98
N SER A 324 13.37 12.72 14.58
CA SER A 324 12.16 13.39 14.07
C SER A 324 12.42 14.82 13.61
N LEU A 325 13.26 15.56 14.36
CA LEU A 325 13.65 16.93 14.03
C LEU A 325 14.51 17.00 12.76
N HIS A 326 15.48 16.09 12.59
CA HIS A 326 16.28 16.01 11.37
C HIS A 326 15.41 15.74 10.15
N LEU A 327 14.46 14.81 10.26
CA LEU A 327 13.55 14.46 9.17
C LEU A 327 12.63 15.62 8.80
N ALA A 328 12.00 16.28 9.79
CA ALA A 328 11.18 17.46 9.55
C ALA A 328 11.98 18.60 8.88
N ALA A 329 13.23 18.82 9.32
CA ALA A 329 14.12 19.82 8.75
C ALA A 329 14.51 19.49 7.30
N TYR A 330 14.90 18.23 7.04
CA TYR A 330 15.26 17.75 5.71
C TYR A 330 14.12 17.92 4.70
N HIS A 331 12.89 17.59 5.12
CA HIS A 331 11.68 17.77 4.31
C HIS A 331 11.15 19.22 4.29
N ARG A 332 11.83 20.17 4.94
CA ARG A 332 11.48 21.61 5.00
C ARG A 332 10.10 21.88 5.59
N LEU A 333 9.73 21.09 6.59
CA LEU A 333 8.45 21.19 7.26
C LEU A 333 8.57 22.10 8.48
N PHE A 334 8.71 23.40 8.25
CA PHE A 334 9.10 24.37 9.29
C PHE A 334 8.17 24.39 10.52
N GLU A 335 6.86 24.23 10.32
CA GLU A 335 5.93 24.15 11.45
C GLU A 335 6.13 22.87 12.28
N ASN A 336 6.47 21.74 11.63
CA ASN A 336 6.84 20.51 12.33
C ASN A 336 8.14 20.70 13.12
N VAL A 337 9.16 21.34 12.53
CA VAL A 337 10.42 21.67 13.21
C VAL A 337 10.14 22.53 14.44
N ARG A 338 9.32 23.59 14.30
CA ARG A 338 8.92 24.46 15.40
C ARG A 338 8.28 23.67 16.54
N ILE A 339 7.29 22.82 16.23
CA ILE A 339 6.61 22.01 17.24
C ILE A 339 7.58 21.08 17.96
N LEU A 340 8.45 20.37 17.22
CA LEU A 340 9.42 19.46 17.82
C LEU A 340 10.39 20.18 18.77
N VAL A 341 10.89 21.37 18.39
CA VAL A 341 11.78 22.17 19.24
C VAL A 341 11.04 22.71 20.48
N LEU A 342 9.81 23.19 20.34
CA LEU A 342 8.96 23.58 21.47
C LEU A 342 8.76 22.41 22.45
N HIS A 343 8.74 21.18 21.92
CA HIS A 343 8.64 19.96 22.70
C HIS A 343 9.97 19.39 23.22
N GLY A 344 11.10 20.07 22.97
CA GLY A 344 12.41 19.78 23.55
C GLY A 344 13.34 19.00 22.64
N ALA A 345 13.05 18.87 21.34
CA ALA A 345 13.98 18.24 20.41
C ALA A 345 15.33 18.97 20.41
N ASP A 346 16.42 18.21 20.50
CA ASP A 346 17.77 18.76 20.53
C ASP A 346 18.17 19.26 19.14
N PHE A 347 18.24 20.58 19.00
CA PHE A 347 18.58 21.27 17.76
C PHE A 347 20.08 21.27 17.44
N ARG A 348 20.91 20.84 18.40
CA ARG A 348 22.38 20.74 18.27
C ARG A 348 22.83 19.31 18.00
N ARG A 349 21.94 18.33 18.12
CA ARG A 349 22.28 16.93 17.83
C ARG A 349 22.72 16.81 16.39
N GLU A 350 23.91 16.25 16.18
CA GLU A 350 24.42 15.90 14.86
C GLU A 350 23.88 14.54 14.40
N CYS A 351 23.72 14.38 13.08
CA CYS A 351 23.51 13.11 12.39
C CYS A 351 24.60 12.93 11.32
N ASP A 352 24.88 11.70 10.89
CA ASP A 352 25.85 11.45 9.79
C ASP A 352 25.22 11.55 8.39
N PHE A 353 24.10 12.28 8.26
CA PHE A 353 23.51 12.50 6.95
C PHE A 353 24.39 13.43 6.13
N ARG A 354 25.17 12.84 5.22
CA ARG A 354 25.85 13.56 4.14
C ARG A 354 24.96 13.52 2.92
N GLU A 355 24.46 14.67 2.50
CA GLU A 355 23.72 14.77 1.24
C GLU A 355 24.68 14.46 0.08
N HIS A 356 24.72 13.21 -0.35
CA HIS A 356 25.32 12.85 -1.63
C HIS A 356 24.38 13.36 -2.72
N ARG A 357 24.61 14.59 -3.20
CA ARG A 357 24.11 14.99 -4.52
C ARG A 357 24.66 13.98 -5.52
N TYR A 358 23.82 13.03 -5.93
CA TYR A 358 24.08 12.20 -7.09
C TYR A 358 24.27 13.14 -8.27
N LYS A 359 25.52 13.38 -8.65
CA LYS A 359 25.84 14.13 -9.86
C LYS A 359 25.56 13.22 -11.04
N TYR A 360 24.40 13.42 -11.67
CA TYR A 360 24.24 13.07 -13.07
C TYR A 360 25.08 14.06 -13.89
N GLY A 361 26.37 13.79 -14.07
CA GLY A 361 27.27 14.63 -14.85
C GLY A 361 28.67 14.73 -14.24
N ASP A 362 29.64 14.28 -15.03
CA ASP A 362 31.06 14.27 -14.71
C ASP A 362 31.62 15.71 -14.64
N HIS A 363 32.58 15.95 -13.74
CA HIS A 363 33.49 17.12 -13.69
C HIS A 363 33.14 18.40 -12.90
N GLY A 364 32.23 18.39 -11.91
CA GLY A 364 32.20 19.48 -10.92
C GLY A 364 32.72 19.04 -9.56
N GLU A 365 33.45 19.88 -8.82
CA GLU A 365 33.62 19.71 -7.37
C GLU A 365 32.24 19.81 -6.68
N SER A 366 31.94 18.87 -5.80
CA SER A 366 30.67 18.85 -5.07
C SER A 366 30.83 19.67 -3.80
N THR A 367 30.25 20.87 -3.76
CA THR A 367 30.04 21.60 -2.50
C THR A 367 28.90 20.94 -1.73
N ALA A 368 29.16 19.74 -1.19
CA ALA A 368 28.21 19.08 -0.30
C ALA A 368 27.99 20.00 0.90
N LYS A 369 26.80 20.61 1.01
CA LYS A 369 26.43 21.39 2.19
C LYS A 369 26.39 20.41 3.37
N ASP A 370 27.09 20.74 4.43
CA ASP A 370 27.12 19.94 5.65
C ASP A 370 25.78 20.12 6.40
N LEU A 371 24.82 19.25 6.10
CA LEU A 371 23.48 19.26 6.70
C LEU A 371 23.37 18.34 7.92
N ARG A 372 24.50 18.02 8.57
CA ARG A 372 24.56 17.11 9.71
C ARG A 372 23.79 17.61 10.94
N VAL A 373 23.60 18.92 11.08
CA VAL A 373 22.82 19.53 12.19
C VAL A 373 21.45 19.96 11.65
N PRO A 374 20.32 19.71 12.38
CA PRO A 374 18.99 20.15 11.96
C PRO A 374 18.93 21.64 11.65
N ARG A 375 19.69 22.45 12.40
CA ARG A 375 19.89 23.87 12.15
C ARG A 375 20.33 24.17 10.72
N GLY A 376 21.40 23.52 10.28
CA GLY A 376 21.94 23.71 8.93
C GLY A 376 20.93 23.29 7.86
N ALA A 377 20.20 22.20 8.08
CA ALA A 377 19.13 21.76 7.19
C ALA A 377 17.96 22.76 7.12
N VAL A 378 17.54 23.33 8.25
CA VAL A 378 16.50 24.38 8.29
C VAL A 378 16.98 25.64 7.59
N GLU A 379 18.17 26.13 7.91
CA GLU A 379 18.78 27.33 7.31
C GLU A 379 18.94 27.16 5.80
N ALA A 380 19.48 26.04 5.34
CA ALA A 380 19.61 25.71 3.92
C ALA A 380 18.24 25.55 3.24
N GLY A 381 17.25 24.97 3.93
CA GLY A 381 15.89 24.85 3.44
C GLY A 381 15.20 26.19 3.23
N PHE A 382 15.38 27.14 4.14
CA PHE A 382 14.89 28.52 4.00
C PHE A 382 15.60 29.26 2.85
N GLN A 383 16.92 29.11 2.73
CA GLN A 383 17.69 29.70 1.63
C GLN A 383 17.25 29.14 0.26
N ASP A 384 17.10 27.83 0.13
CA ASP A 384 16.72 27.23 -1.15
C ASP A 384 15.24 27.50 -1.51
N ALA A 385 14.35 27.60 -0.52
CA ALA A 385 12.98 28.08 -0.76
C ALA A 385 12.98 29.53 -1.25
N HIS A 386 13.85 30.38 -0.69
CA HIS A 386 14.07 31.76 -1.13
C HIS A 386 14.60 31.80 -2.58
N GLU A 387 15.62 31.02 -2.92
CA GLU A 387 16.20 30.94 -4.27
C GLU A 387 15.20 30.42 -5.33
N ARG A 388 14.38 29.40 -5.00
CA ARG A 388 13.31 28.92 -5.90
C ARG A 388 12.23 29.97 -6.13
N HIS A 389 11.85 30.71 -5.08
CA HIS A 389 10.93 31.83 -5.22
C HIS A 389 11.53 33.00 -6.01
N ALA A 390 12.82 33.29 -5.84
CA ALA A 390 13.55 34.30 -6.61
C ALA A 390 13.60 33.94 -8.12
N ASN A 391 13.76 32.66 -8.44
CA ASN A 391 13.68 32.17 -9.83
C ASN A 391 12.26 32.26 -10.41
N PHE A 392 11.22 32.12 -9.58
CA PHE A 392 9.83 32.38 -9.97
C PHE A 392 9.55 33.90 -10.11
N GLN A 393 10.38 34.76 -9.50
CA GLN A 393 10.25 36.22 -9.40
C GLN A 393 11.07 37.02 -10.43
N ARG A 394 11.74 36.39 -11.38
CA ARG A 394 12.24 37.09 -12.59
C ARG A 394 11.17 37.88 -13.36
N PHE A 395 9.90 37.74 -12.97
CA PHE A 395 8.74 38.49 -13.48
C PHE A 395 8.30 39.70 -12.63
N CYS A 396 8.90 40.02 -11.47
CA CYS A 396 8.49 41.17 -10.65
C CYS A 396 9.61 41.77 -9.75
N PRO A 397 10.29 42.86 -10.17
CA PRO A 397 11.53 43.35 -9.54
C PRO A 397 11.37 44.14 -8.22
N ALA A 398 10.15 44.42 -7.76
CA ALA A 398 9.93 45.19 -6.52
C ALA A 398 9.93 44.33 -5.24
N TYR A 399 10.21 43.03 -5.34
CA TYR A 399 9.91 42.05 -4.29
C TYR A 399 11.15 41.60 -3.46
N ASP A 400 12.38 41.77 -3.97
CA ASP A 400 13.61 41.21 -3.36
C ASP A 400 13.91 41.74 -1.93
N VAL A 401 13.82 43.06 -1.72
CA VAL A 401 14.18 43.69 -0.42
C VAL A 401 13.18 43.37 0.70
N LEU A 402 11.92 43.13 0.35
CA LEU A 402 10.86 42.84 1.32
C LEU A 402 10.87 41.37 1.77
N VAL A 403 11.29 40.44 0.90
CA VAL A 403 11.31 39.00 1.22
C VAL A 403 12.56 38.57 1.97
N GLU A 404 13.75 39.09 1.64
CA GLU A 404 14.96 38.78 2.40
C GLU A 404 14.80 39.25 3.86
N LYS A 405 14.22 40.44 4.05
CA LYS A 405 13.80 40.93 5.37
C LYS A 405 12.76 40.02 6.00
N ALA A 406 11.83 39.44 5.24
CA ALA A 406 10.81 38.52 5.77
C ALA A 406 11.40 37.16 6.20
N VAL A 407 12.32 36.56 5.42
CA VAL A 407 13.00 35.30 5.76
C VAL A 407 13.93 35.52 6.96
N SER A 408 14.73 36.58 6.95
CA SER A 408 15.58 36.96 8.10
C SER A 408 14.74 37.25 9.35
N LYS A 409 13.60 37.93 9.20
CA LYS A 409 12.65 38.17 10.30
C LYS A 409 12.01 36.87 10.78
N ALA A 410 11.64 35.96 9.89
CA ALA A 410 11.07 34.66 10.25
C ALA A 410 12.08 33.79 11.01
N LEU A 411 13.34 33.75 10.55
CA LEU A 411 14.44 33.08 11.25
C LEU A 411 14.72 33.72 12.62
N LYS A 412 14.75 35.06 12.72
CA LYS A 412 14.93 35.76 14.00
C LYS A 412 13.76 35.52 14.97
N GLN A 413 12.52 35.55 14.46
CA GLN A 413 11.32 35.26 15.26
C GLN A 413 11.29 33.80 15.69
N TYR A 414 11.69 32.88 14.81
CA TYR A 414 11.85 31.47 15.12
C TYR A 414 12.89 31.27 16.23
N ASP A 415 14.10 31.82 16.07
CA ASP A 415 15.17 31.78 17.07
C ASP A 415 14.74 32.36 18.41
N ALA A 416 14.07 33.52 18.40
CA ALA A 416 13.55 34.16 19.62
C ALA A 416 12.51 33.27 20.32
N THR A 417 11.59 32.68 19.54
CA THR A 417 10.55 31.78 20.06
C THR A 417 11.16 30.52 20.66
N VAL A 418 12.15 29.91 19.98
CA VAL A 418 12.89 28.74 20.48
C VAL A 418 13.63 29.08 21.77
N ARG A 419 14.37 30.19 21.83
CA ARG A 419 15.07 30.62 23.04
C ARG A 419 14.12 30.89 24.20
N ALA A 420 12.99 31.56 23.95
CA ALA A 420 11.98 31.83 24.96
C ALA A 420 11.35 30.53 25.50
N ALA A 421 11.02 29.58 24.63
CA ALA A 421 10.46 28.29 25.02
C ALA A 421 11.44 27.44 25.85
N VAL A 422 12.72 27.41 25.45
CA VAL A 422 13.80 26.76 26.23
C VAL A 422 13.95 27.44 27.60
N GLY A 423 13.89 28.77 27.64
CA GLY A 423 13.92 29.54 28.90
C GLY A 423 12.76 29.18 29.83
N LYS A 424 11.52 29.20 29.32
CA LYS A 424 10.31 28.87 30.12
C LYS A 424 10.35 27.44 30.67
N ARG A 425 10.89 26.48 29.93
CA ARG A 425 11.09 25.10 30.42
C ARG A 425 12.09 25.01 31.56
N ARG A 426 13.22 25.74 31.49
CA ARG A 426 14.17 25.80 32.60
C ARG A 426 13.50 26.28 33.88
N PHE A 427 12.61 27.28 33.79
CA PHE A 427 11.85 27.76 34.94
C PHE A 427 10.86 26.71 35.49
N LEU A 428 10.16 25.98 34.64
CA LEU A 428 9.22 24.93 35.07
C LEU A 428 9.93 23.75 35.75
N VAL A 429 11.09 23.33 35.23
CA VAL A 429 11.88 22.24 35.85
C VAL A 429 12.44 22.68 37.20
N LEU A 430 12.92 23.93 37.30
CA LEU A 430 13.44 24.45 38.57
C LEU A 430 12.33 24.66 39.62
N GLY A 431 11.13 25.07 39.20
CA GLY A 431 9.98 25.25 40.10
C GLY A 431 9.31 23.96 40.58
N CYS A 432 9.62 22.81 39.98
CA CYS A 432 9.17 21.49 40.46
C CYS A 432 10.20 20.81 41.38
N LEU A 433 11.41 21.35 41.51
CA LEU A 433 12.48 20.83 42.36
C LEU A 433 12.66 21.63 43.66
N SER A 434 11.99 22.78 43.78
CA SER A 434 11.78 23.54 45.01
C SER A 434 10.48 23.13 45.67
#